data_AF-T0GTT1-F1
#
_entry.id   AF-T0GTT1-F1
#
_cell.length_a   1.000
_cell.length_b   1.000
_cell.length_c   1.000
_cell.angle_alpha   90.00
_cell.angle_beta   90.00
_cell.angle_gamma   90.00
#
_symmetry.space_group_name_H-M   'P 1'
#
loop_
_entity.id
_entity.type
_entity.pdbx_description
1 polymer ?
#
loop_
_entity_poly.entity_id
_entity_poly.type
_entity_poly.pdbx_seq_one_letter_code
_entity_poly.pdbx_strand_id
1 'polypeptide(L)'
;MSDYIVKIGFWLRAYDTLTVQAASDAEAIEKAKTAAAVVVESTASPDHIDTDERREGVIAFIDRCTGDGRETVIEDIEFDDDRIHRPPAA
;
A
#
# COMPACT_ATOMS: atom_id res chain seq x y z
N MET A 1 -7.54 29.58 -18.60
CA MET A 1 -7.37 28.72 -17.42
C MET A 1 -7.70 27.31 -17.88
N SER A 2 -6.81 26.35 -17.64
CA SER A 2 -6.96 24.97 -18.12
C SER A 2 -7.19 24.05 -16.94
N ASP A 3 -8.08 23.07 -17.11
CA ASP A 3 -8.35 22.06 -16.10
C ASP A 3 -7.38 20.89 -16.26
N TYR A 4 -7.03 20.25 -15.13
CA TYR A 4 -6.12 19.11 -15.09
C TYR A 4 -6.72 18.01 -14.24
N ILE A 5 -6.44 16.76 -14.63
CA ILE A 5 -6.78 15.58 -13.86
C ILE A 5 -5.47 14.99 -13.34
N VAL A 6 -5.39 14.89 -12.02
CA VAL A 6 -4.21 14.36 -11.33
C VAL A 6 -4.60 13.07 -10.63
N LYS A 7 -3.84 11.99 -10.85
CA LYS A 7 -4.00 10.74 -10.11
C LYS A 7 -2.78 10.52 -9.22
N ILE A 8 -3.05 10.32 -7.94
CA ILE A 8 -2.03 10.08 -6.92
C ILE A 8 -2.19 8.66 -6.41
N GLY A 9 -1.12 7.86 -6.48
CA GLY A 9 -1.00 6.59 -5.80
C GLY A 9 -0.27 6.77 -4.47
N PHE A 10 -0.56 5.93 -3.49
CA PHE A 10 0.18 5.83 -2.24
C PHE A 10 0.04 4.42 -1.67
N TRP A 11 1.04 4.00 -0.90
CA TRP A 11 1.03 2.74 -0.19
C TRP A 11 0.25 2.86 1.13
N LEU A 12 -0.59 1.87 1.39
CA LEU A 12 -1.30 1.68 2.65
C LEU A 12 -0.83 0.40 3.31
N ARG A 13 -0.92 0.34 4.65
CA ARG A 13 -0.68 -0.89 5.38
C ARG A 13 -1.95 -1.72 5.39
N ALA A 14 -1.81 -3.00 5.08
CA ALA A 14 -2.88 -3.98 5.10
C ALA A 14 -2.52 -5.12 6.07
N TYR A 15 -3.52 -5.68 6.71
CA TYR A 15 -3.36 -6.68 7.75
C TYR A 15 -4.41 -7.78 7.61
N ASP A 16 -3.98 -9.02 7.82
CA ASP A 16 -4.86 -10.16 8.09
C ASP A 16 -4.69 -10.60 9.54
N THR A 17 -5.80 -10.96 10.18
CA THR A 17 -5.80 -11.40 11.58
C THR A 17 -6.03 -12.89 11.66
N LEU A 18 -5.07 -13.61 12.22
CA LEU A 18 -5.12 -15.06 12.33
C LEU A 18 -4.98 -15.50 13.78
N THR A 19 -5.72 -16.54 14.14
CA THR A 19 -5.56 -17.22 15.43
C THR A 19 -4.80 -18.52 15.22
N VAL A 20 -3.65 -18.68 15.91
CA VAL A 20 -2.88 -19.92 15.92
C VAL A 20 -2.96 -20.59 17.29
N GLN A 21 -3.16 -21.90 17.31
CA GLN A 21 -3.11 -22.70 18.53
C GLN A 21 -1.73 -23.33 18.68
N ALA A 22 -1.10 -23.14 19.84
CA ALA A 22 0.24 -23.64 20.14
C ALA A 22 0.39 -23.93 21.63
N ALA A 23 1.27 -24.87 22.00
CA ALA A 23 1.58 -25.22 23.38
C ALA A 23 2.72 -24.38 23.98
N SER A 24 3.41 -23.57 23.16
CA SER A 24 4.48 -22.66 23.59
C SER A 24 4.65 -21.48 22.63
N ASP A 25 5.30 -20.42 23.08
CA ASP A 25 5.61 -19.24 22.25
C ASP A 25 6.49 -19.59 21.05
N ALA A 26 7.49 -20.46 21.25
CA ALA A 26 8.36 -20.91 20.16
C ALA A 26 7.56 -21.64 19.07
N GLU A 27 6.62 -22.50 19.48
CA GLU A 27 5.73 -23.18 18.53
C GLU A 27 4.75 -22.19 17.87
N ALA A 28 4.22 -21.22 18.62
CA ALA A 28 3.35 -20.17 18.07
C ALA A 28 4.05 -19.36 16.98
N ILE A 29 5.34 -19.01 17.18
CA ILE A 29 6.15 -18.27 16.21
C ILE A 29 6.35 -19.09 14.94
N GLU A 30 6.72 -20.36 15.04
CA GLU A 30 6.92 -21.21 13.84
C GLU A 30 5.60 -21.42 13.07
N LYS A 31 4.49 -21.61 13.79
CA LYS A 31 3.15 -21.67 13.18
C LYS A 31 2.74 -20.36 12.53
N ALA A 32 3.02 -19.23 13.17
CA ALA A 32 2.73 -17.90 12.62
C ALA A 32 3.53 -17.63 11.34
N LYS A 33 4.82 -17.98 11.29
CA LYS A 33 5.63 -17.89 10.06
C LYS A 33 5.06 -18.74 8.93
N THR A 34 4.67 -19.97 9.24
CA THR A 34 4.05 -20.87 8.26
C THR A 34 2.73 -20.30 7.73
N ALA A 35 1.88 -19.77 8.61
CA ALA A 35 0.62 -19.13 8.23
C ALA A 35 0.85 -17.86 7.41
N ALA A 36 1.83 -17.03 7.78
CA ALA A 36 2.18 -15.80 7.06
C ALA A 36 2.61 -16.09 5.61
N ALA A 37 3.35 -17.17 5.36
CA ALA A 37 3.71 -17.55 4.00
C ALA A 37 2.48 -17.83 3.11
N VAL A 38 1.44 -18.47 3.67
CA VAL A 38 0.18 -18.73 2.96
C VAL A 38 -0.59 -17.43 2.69
N VAL A 39 -0.61 -16.51 3.65
CA VAL A 39 -1.30 -15.21 3.52
C VAL A 39 -0.65 -14.36 2.42
N VAL A 40 0.68 -14.31 2.37
CA VAL A 40 1.40 -13.49 1.38
C VAL A 40 1.14 -13.95 -0.05
N GLU A 41 0.85 -15.23 -0.27
CA GLU A 41 0.48 -15.77 -1.58
C GLU A 41 -1.03 -15.61 -1.90
N SER A 42 -1.83 -15.17 -0.92
CA SER A 42 -3.25 -14.97 -1.10
C SER A 42 -3.55 -13.79 -2.02
N THR A 43 -4.58 -13.95 -2.85
CA THR A 43 -5.15 -12.86 -3.67
C THR A 43 -6.44 -12.31 -3.08
N ALA A 44 -6.84 -12.79 -1.90
CA ALA A 44 -7.99 -12.27 -1.18
C ALA A 44 -7.76 -10.82 -0.74
N SER A 45 -8.86 -10.09 -0.55
CA SER A 45 -8.78 -8.78 0.10
C SER A 45 -8.34 -8.94 1.56
N PRO A 46 -7.49 -8.04 2.08
CA PRO A 46 -7.05 -8.09 3.46
C PRO A 46 -8.21 -7.82 4.42
N ASP A 47 -8.15 -8.37 5.64
CA ASP A 47 -9.14 -8.14 6.69
C ASP A 47 -9.24 -6.65 7.07
N HIS A 48 -8.10 -5.95 7.10
CA HIS A 48 -8.03 -4.53 7.46
C HIS A 48 -7.03 -3.76 6.61
N ILE A 49 -7.39 -2.52 6.29
CA ILE A 49 -6.52 -1.53 5.64
C ILE A 49 -6.47 -0.31 6.54
N ASP A 50 -5.25 0.05 6.97
CA ASP A 50 -5.01 1.29 7.71
C ASP A 50 -4.99 2.45 6.70
N THR A 51 -5.99 3.32 6.79
CA THR A 51 -6.16 4.47 5.91
C THR A 51 -5.60 5.77 6.49
N ASP A 52 -5.17 5.76 7.75
CA ASP A 52 -4.71 6.94 8.48
C ASP A 52 -3.23 7.23 8.16
N GLU A 53 -2.45 6.19 7.88
CA GLU A 53 -1.04 6.31 7.50
C GLU A 53 -0.80 6.07 6.00
N ARG A 54 -0.86 7.14 5.19
CA ARG A 54 -0.43 7.10 3.78
C ARG A 54 1.09 7.18 3.68
N ARG A 55 1.71 6.18 3.07
CA ARG A 55 3.17 6.06 2.89
C ARG A 55 3.50 6.12 1.40
N GLU A 56 4.71 6.57 1.05
CA GLU A 56 5.29 6.58 -0.31
C GLU A 56 4.26 6.79 -1.43
N GLY A 57 4.15 8.02 -1.93
CA GLY A 57 3.24 8.29 -3.02
C GLY A 57 3.93 8.40 -4.37
N VAL A 58 3.12 8.32 -5.41
CA VAL A 58 3.51 8.60 -6.79
C VAL A 58 2.43 9.48 -7.41
N ILE A 59 2.83 10.48 -8.19
CA ILE A 59 1.92 11.10 -9.15
C ILE A 59 1.87 10.15 -10.35
N ALA A 60 0.86 9.29 -10.38
CA ALA A 60 0.70 8.29 -11.42
C ALA A 60 0.55 8.96 -12.79
N PHE A 61 -0.26 10.02 -12.89
CA PHE A 61 -0.33 10.87 -14.07
C PHE A 61 -0.89 12.25 -13.77
N ILE A 62 -0.54 13.20 -14.65
CA ILE A 62 -1.21 14.48 -14.81
C ILE A 62 -1.65 14.60 -16.26
N ASP A 63 -2.95 14.71 -16.48
CA ASP A 63 -3.53 14.99 -17.78
C ASP A 63 -4.09 16.41 -17.82
N ARG A 64 -3.84 17.13 -18.91
CA ARG A 64 -4.54 18.39 -19.22
C ARG A 64 -5.87 18.07 -19.92
N CYS A 65 -6.95 18.66 -19.43
CA CYS A 65 -8.26 18.57 -20.08
C CYS A 65 -8.27 19.46 -21.32
N THR A 66 -8.60 18.87 -22.47
CA THR A 66 -8.78 19.56 -23.75
C THR A 66 -10.22 19.40 -24.22
N GLY A 67 -10.67 20.23 -25.17
CA GLY A 67 -12.02 20.11 -25.72
C GLY A 67 -12.33 18.73 -26.33
N ASP A 68 -11.29 18.03 -26.78
CA ASP A 68 -11.38 16.73 -27.45
C ASP A 68 -11.02 15.55 -26.52
N GLY A 69 -10.71 15.80 -25.24
CA GLY A 69 -10.40 14.75 -24.27
C GLY A 69 -9.31 15.12 -23.27
N ARG A 70 -8.25 14.31 -23.21
CA ARG A 70 -7.15 14.45 -22.26
C ARG A 70 -5.82 14.36 -23.00
N GLU A 71 -4.89 15.21 -22.61
CA GLU A 71 -3.51 15.19 -23.08
C GLU A 71 -2.59 14.95 -21.89
N THR A 72 -1.86 13.83 -21.91
CA THR A 72 -0.90 13.48 -20.87
C THR A 72 0.25 14.47 -20.83
N VAL A 73 0.48 15.05 -19.65
CA VAL A 73 1.54 16.02 -19.40
C VAL A 73 2.78 15.33 -18.85
N ILE A 74 2.56 14.45 -17.86
CA ILE A 74 3.61 13.70 -17.19
C ILE A 74 3.01 12.46 -16.52
N GLU A 75 3.82 11.42 -16.40
CA GLU A 75 3.47 10.16 -15.77
C GLU A 75 4.58 9.77 -14.77
N ASP A 76 4.19 8.98 -13.78
CA ASP A 76 5.09 8.23 -12.89
C ASP A 76 6.17 9.08 -12.19
N ILE A 77 5.73 10.12 -11.46
CA ILE A 77 6.64 10.91 -10.60
C ILE A 77 6.61 10.35 -9.19
N GLU A 78 7.69 9.68 -8.79
CA GLU A 78 7.88 9.23 -7.41
C GLU A 78 8.03 10.43 -6.46
N PHE A 79 7.37 10.38 -5.29
CA PHE A 79 7.76 11.26 -4.19
C PHE A 79 8.96 10.63 -3.49
N ASP A 80 10.07 11.36 -3.44
CA ASP A 80 11.24 10.98 -2.64
C ASP A 80 10.88 11.03 -1.15
N ASP A 81 10.39 9.93 -0.60
CA ASP A 81 9.92 9.84 0.78
C ASP A 81 10.12 8.42 1.34
N ASP A 82 11.27 8.16 1.98
CA ASP A 82 11.68 6.89 2.62
C ASP A 82 10.79 6.42 3.81
N ARG A 83 9.50 6.74 3.81
CA ARG A 83 8.57 6.48 4.93
C ARG A 83 8.17 5.02 5.10
N ILE A 84 8.31 4.14 4.09
CA ILE A 84 8.08 2.71 4.31
C ILE A 84 9.22 2.10 5.14
N HIS A 85 10.44 2.61 4.99
CA HIS A 85 11.63 2.12 5.70
C HIS A 85 11.84 2.75 7.08
N ARG A 86 11.06 3.77 7.46
CA ARG A 86 11.19 4.40 8.77
C ARG A 86 10.77 3.41 9.87
N PRO A 87 11.59 3.20 10.92
CA PRO A 87 11.19 2.38 12.06
C PRO A 87 9.92 2.95 12.71
N PRO A 88 9.11 2.09 13.36
CA PRO A 88 7.90 2.55 14.05
C PRO A 88 8.24 3.67 15.03
N ALA A 89 7.40 4.70 15.08
CA ALA A 89 7.54 5.76 16.07
C ALA A 89 7.40 5.17 17.48
N ALA A 90 8.33 5.53 18.37
CA ALA A 90 8.42 5.05 19.74
C ALA A 90 7.30 5.59 20.64
#